data_AF-A0A8J4RXM3-F1
#
_entry.id   AF-A0A8J4RXM3-F1
#
_cell.length_a   1.000
_cell.length_b   1.000
_cell.length_c   1.000
_cell.angle_alpha   90.00
_cell.angle_beta   90.00
_cell.angle_gamma   90.00
#
_symmetry.space_group_name_H-M   'P 1'
#
loop_
_entity.id
_entity.type
_entity.pdbx_description
1 polymer ?
#
loop_
_entity_poly.entity_id
_entity_poly.type
_entity_poly.pdbx_seq_one_letter_code
_entity_poly.pdbx_strand_id
1 'polypeptide(L)'
;MQTSIALLFAFTAVSNGMPETVSLRQEHNLQTYTQSDQDVTAMLAAINKECAAQGLKALCMNKKFHAAAQHHSDDQTKSTFMAHGGSDGSTLKTSQLVKLT
;
A
#
# COMPACT_ATOMS: atom_id res chain seq x y z
N MET A 1 -34.27 13.48 24.04
CA MET A 1 -34.60 12.80 25.31
C MET A 1 -33.96 11.41 25.29
N GLN A 2 -33.19 11.12 26.35
CA GLN A 2 -32.75 9.79 26.86
C GLN A 2 -32.01 8.84 25.89
N THR A 3 -30.67 8.85 25.83
CA THR A 3 -29.67 8.16 26.70
C THR A 3 -29.65 6.63 26.60
N SER A 4 -28.50 6.08 26.20
CA SER A 4 -27.82 5.03 26.97
C SER A 4 -26.37 4.90 26.50
N ILE A 5 -25.49 5.72 27.09
CA ILE A 5 -24.05 5.47 27.14
C ILE A 5 -23.83 4.68 28.43
N ALA A 6 -23.77 3.36 28.33
CA ALA A 6 -23.35 2.52 29.43
C ALA A 6 -22.67 1.27 28.88
N LEU A 7 -21.36 1.34 28.70
CA LEU A 7 -20.52 0.20 29.05
C LEU A 7 -19.18 0.76 29.54
N LEU A 8 -19.14 0.93 30.86
CA LEU A 8 -17.98 1.32 31.64
C LEU A 8 -17.04 0.11 31.72
N PHE A 9 -15.94 0.10 30.98
CA PHE A 9 -14.88 -0.89 31.20
C PHE A 9 -13.98 -0.41 32.34
N ALA A 10 -14.17 -1.00 33.52
CA ALA A 10 -13.31 -0.78 34.67
C ALA A 10 -11.92 -1.39 34.40
N PHE A 11 -10.90 -0.53 34.38
CA PHE A 11 -9.51 -0.97 34.42
C PHE A 11 -9.18 -1.46 35.83
N THR A 12 -9.02 -2.78 35.99
CA THR A 12 -8.38 -3.34 37.17
C THR A 12 -6.93 -3.66 36.80
N ALA A 13 -6.02 -2.78 37.21
CA ALA A 13 -4.59 -3.05 37.11
C ALA A 13 -4.21 -4.05 38.22
N VAL A 14 -4.05 -5.33 37.86
CA VAL A 14 -3.25 -6.26 38.65
C VAL A 14 -1.89 -6.38 37.95
N SER A 15 -0.89 -5.70 38.51
CA SER A 15 0.51 -5.87 38.12
C SER A 15 0.97 -7.24 38.58
N ASN A 16 1.25 -8.14 37.65
CA ASN A 16 2.20 -9.26 37.79
C ASN A 16 2.48 -9.84 36.40
N GLY A 17 3.67 -9.56 35.88
CA GLY A 17 4.18 -10.07 34.60
C GLY A 17 3.96 -9.09 33.45
N MET A 18 5.05 -8.55 32.90
CA MET A 18 5.01 -7.86 31.61
C MET A 18 4.37 -8.82 30.60
N PRO A 19 3.19 -8.52 30.03
CA PRO A 19 2.74 -9.29 28.90
C PRO A 19 3.75 -8.99 27.79
N GLU A 20 4.46 -10.03 27.37
CA GLU A 20 5.15 -10.01 26.09
C GLU A 20 4.18 -9.38 25.09
N THR A 21 4.61 -8.32 24.41
CA THR A 21 3.82 -7.78 23.32
C THR A 21 3.77 -8.87 22.26
N VAL A 22 2.74 -9.72 22.33
CA VAL A 22 2.44 -10.68 21.29
C VAL A 22 2.16 -9.84 20.06
N SER A 23 3.19 -9.66 19.24
CA SER A 23 3.06 -9.08 17.92
C SER A 23 2.13 -10.03 17.18
N LEU A 24 0.85 -9.67 17.09
CA LEU A 24 -0.09 -10.27 16.17
C LEU A 24 0.37 -9.86 14.78
N ARG A 25 1.46 -10.46 14.30
CA ARG A 25 1.77 -10.50 12.88
C ARG A 25 0.67 -11.38 12.29
N GLN A 26 -0.40 -10.71 11.86
CA GLN A 26 -1.37 -11.33 10.99
C GLN A 26 -0.56 -11.77 9.76
N GLU A 27 -0.31 -13.07 9.63
CA GLU A 27 0.27 -13.65 8.42
C GLU A 27 -0.74 -13.45 7.30
N HIS A 28 -0.62 -12.31 6.62
CA HIS A 28 -1.38 -12.07 5.41
C HIS A 28 -0.74 -12.94 4.32
N ASN A 29 -1.53 -13.82 3.71
CA ASN A 29 -1.14 -14.44 2.44
C ASN A 29 -1.13 -13.33 1.38
N LEU A 30 0.01 -12.64 1.26
CA LEU A 30 0.20 -11.55 0.33
C LEU A 30 0.42 -12.19 -1.05
N GLN A 31 -0.65 -12.24 -1.85
CA GLN A 31 -0.57 -12.63 -3.25
C GLN A 31 -0.20 -11.42 -4.09
N THR A 32 0.68 -11.61 -5.07
CA THR A 32 0.98 -10.57 -6.06
C THR A 32 -0.28 -10.32 -6.89
N TYR A 33 -0.74 -9.07 -6.92
CA TYR A 33 -1.88 -8.65 -7.73
C TYR A 33 -1.39 -8.11 -9.05
N THR A 34 -1.86 -8.67 -10.17
CA THR A 34 -1.61 -8.13 -11.50
C THR A 34 -2.80 -7.28 -11.95
N GLN A 35 -2.56 -5.99 -12.19
CA GLN A 35 -3.59 -5.10 -12.74
C GLN A 35 -3.98 -5.52 -14.16
N SER A 36 -5.30 -5.58 -14.44
CA SER A 36 -5.78 -5.77 -15.81
C SER A 36 -5.70 -4.45 -16.59
N ASP A 37 -5.68 -4.52 -17.93
CA ASP A 37 -5.73 -3.32 -18.78
C ASP A 37 -6.97 -2.46 -18.50
N GLN A 38 -8.08 -3.08 -18.09
CA GLN A 38 -9.30 -2.39 -17.69
C GLN A 38 -9.08 -1.59 -16.39
N ASP A 39 -8.43 -2.19 -15.39
CA ASP A 39 -8.12 -1.52 -14.12
C ASP A 39 -7.20 -0.31 -14.33
N VAL A 40 -6.18 -0.47 -15.18
CA VAL A 40 -5.24 0.60 -15.53
C VAL A 40 -5.95 1.74 -16.25
N THR A 41 -6.86 1.41 -17.16
CA THR A 41 -7.66 2.40 -17.91
C THR A 41 -8.61 3.15 -16.98
N ALA A 42 -9.31 2.44 -16.09
CA ALA A 42 -10.21 3.04 -15.12
C ALA A 42 -9.46 3.97 -14.12
N MET A 43 -8.30 3.53 -13.65
CA MET A 43 -7.43 4.34 -12.79
C MET A 43 -6.98 5.63 -13.49
N LEU A 44 -6.51 5.55 -14.74
CA LEU A 44 -6.08 6.74 -15.49
C LEU A 44 -7.25 7.71 -15.73
N ALA A 45 -8.44 7.19 -16.05
CA ALA A 45 -9.63 8.00 -16.23
C ALA A 45 -10.02 8.76 -14.95
N ALA A 46 -9.94 8.10 -13.79
CA ALA A 46 -10.21 8.73 -12.50
C ALA A 46 -9.17 9.83 -12.17
N ILE A 47 -7.89 9.57 -12.40
CA ILE A 47 -6.82 10.58 -12.21
C ILE A 47 -7.04 11.78 -13.12
N ASN A 48 -7.33 11.55 -14.39
CA ASN A 48 -7.56 12.64 -15.35
C ASN A 48 -8.82 13.45 -15.05
N LYS A 49 -9.86 12.82 -14.47
CA LYS A 49 -11.03 13.54 -13.95
C LYS A 49 -10.64 14.51 -12.84
N GLU A 50 -9.79 14.08 -11.91
CA GLU A 50 -9.27 14.95 -10.83
C GLU A 50 -8.36 16.05 -11.40
N CYS A 51 -7.46 15.72 -12.33
CA CYS A 51 -6.63 16.74 -13.00
C CYS A 51 -7.49 17.83 -13.65
N ALA A 52 -8.56 17.46 -14.34
CA ALA A 52 -9.47 18.41 -14.97
C ALA A 52 -10.20 19.29 -13.95
N ALA A 53 -10.60 18.74 -12.79
CA ALA A 53 -11.22 19.51 -11.71
C ALA A 53 -10.28 20.60 -11.15
N GLN A 54 -8.96 20.39 -11.24
CA GLN A 54 -7.93 21.33 -10.83
C GLN A 54 -7.42 22.21 -12.00
N GLY A 55 -8.00 22.13 -13.19
CA GLY A 55 -7.56 22.87 -14.38
C GLY A 55 -6.22 22.40 -14.96
N LEU A 56 -5.78 21.19 -14.64
CA LEU A 56 -4.54 20.58 -15.12
C LEU A 56 -4.77 19.81 -16.43
N LYS A 57 -3.68 19.61 -17.18
CA LYS A 57 -3.70 18.78 -18.39
C LYS A 57 -3.87 17.31 -18.05
N ALA A 58 -4.55 16.57 -18.91
CA ALA A 58 -4.65 15.13 -18.80
C ALA A 58 -3.27 14.46 -18.90
N LEU A 59 -3.07 13.45 -18.08
CA LEU A 59 -1.91 12.56 -18.10
C LEU A 59 -2.11 11.41 -19.09
N CYS A 60 -1.00 10.89 -19.60
CA CYS A 60 -0.95 9.71 -20.45
C CYS A 60 -0.27 8.55 -19.71
N MET A 61 -0.71 7.32 -19.95
CA MET A 61 -0.05 6.14 -19.38
C MET A 61 1.31 5.90 -20.02
N ASN A 62 2.34 5.67 -19.19
CA ASN A 62 3.65 5.19 -19.64
C ASN A 62 3.82 3.73 -19.24
N LYS A 63 3.89 2.84 -20.24
CA LYS A 63 4.00 1.39 -20.04
C LYS A 63 5.21 0.97 -19.21
N LYS A 64 6.34 1.68 -19.33
CA LYS A 64 7.56 1.39 -18.55
C LYS A 64 7.33 1.68 -17.07
N PHE A 65 6.76 2.84 -16.74
CA PHE A 65 6.48 3.22 -15.36
C PHE A 65 5.45 2.31 -14.71
N HIS A 66 4.41 1.92 -15.45
CA HIS A 66 3.43 0.95 -14.95
C HIS A 66 4.08 -0.41 -14.62
N ALA A 67 4.94 -0.92 -15.51
CA ALA A 67 5.66 -2.18 -15.27
C ALA A 67 6.58 -2.14 -14.04
N ALA A 68 7.30 -1.03 -13.79
CA ALA A 68 8.11 -0.92 -12.57
C ALA A 68 7.27 -0.74 -11.31
N ALA A 69 6.13 -0.05 -11.37
CA ALA A 69 5.23 0.05 -10.23
C ALA A 69 4.67 -1.33 -9.84
N GLN A 70 4.32 -2.16 -10.83
CA GLN A 70 3.90 -3.54 -10.60
C GLN A 70 5.03 -4.37 -9.99
N HIS A 71 6.23 -4.31 -10.57
CA HIS A 71 7.39 -5.03 -10.05
C HIS A 71 7.74 -4.64 -8.60
N HIS A 72 7.67 -3.35 -8.29
CA HIS A 72 7.88 -2.84 -6.92
C HIS A 72 6.79 -3.34 -5.96
N SER A 73 5.54 -3.40 -6.39
CA SER A 73 4.43 -3.95 -5.60
C SER A 73 4.61 -5.45 -5.35
N ASP A 74 5.09 -6.20 -6.34
CA ASP A 74 5.41 -7.62 -6.20
C ASP A 74 6.59 -7.84 -5.23
N ASP A 75 7.58 -6.95 -5.25
CA ASP A 75 8.72 -6.98 -4.33
C ASP A 75 8.27 -6.75 -2.88
N GLN A 76 7.44 -5.74 -2.63
CA GLN A 76 6.88 -5.46 -1.31
C GLN A 76 6.02 -6.61 -0.78
N THR A 77 5.28 -7.26 -1.67
CA THR A 77 4.49 -8.46 -1.37
C THR A 77 5.39 -9.62 -0.94
N LYS A 78 6.44 -9.93 -1.73
CA LYS A 78 7.37 -11.03 -1.48
C LYS A 78 8.22 -10.82 -0.23
N SER A 79 8.64 -9.58 0.01
CA SER A 79 9.51 -9.22 1.11
C SER A 79 8.76 -8.83 2.38
N THR A 80 7.42 -8.82 2.35
CA THR A 80 6.55 -8.53 3.51
C THR A 80 6.82 -7.17 4.17
N PHE A 81 7.21 -6.17 3.38
CA PHE A 81 7.42 -4.80 3.85
C PHE A 81 6.89 -3.77 2.85
N MET A 82 6.61 -2.57 3.35
CA MET A 82 6.19 -1.43 2.55
C MET A 82 7.23 -0.31 2.68
N ALA A 83 7.98 -0.05 1.61
CA ALA A 83 8.93 1.06 1.56
C ALA A 83 9.02 1.68 0.16
N HIS A 84 9.57 2.89 0.09
CA HIS A 84 9.78 3.60 -1.18
C HIS A 84 10.93 3.06 -2.02
N GLY A 85 11.83 2.27 -1.42
CA GLY A 85 12.90 1.57 -2.11
C GLY A 85 12.63 0.07 -2.20
N GLY A 86 13.19 -0.57 -3.21
CA GLY A 86 13.09 -2.02 -3.41
C GLY A 86 14.05 -2.78 -2.50
N SER A 87 13.77 -4.07 -2.32
CA SER A 87 14.60 -5.01 -1.55
C SER A 87 16.02 -5.16 -2.12
N ASP A 88 16.20 -4.79 -3.40
CA ASP A 88 17.47 -4.79 -4.13
C ASP A 88 18.25 -3.46 -4.02
N GLY A 89 17.78 -2.53 -3.18
CA GLY A 89 18.37 -1.20 -3.03
C GLY A 89 17.99 -0.20 -4.12
N SER A 90 17.06 -0.56 -5.03
CA SER A 90 16.50 0.39 -5.97
C SER A 90 15.68 1.48 -5.26
N THR A 91 15.62 2.66 -5.88
CA THR A 91 14.81 3.80 -5.46
C THR A 91 13.78 4.10 -6.53
N LEU A 92 12.78 4.95 -6.26
CA LEU A 92 11.84 5.42 -7.30
C LEU A 92 12.53 5.89 -8.60
N LYS A 93 13.76 6.42 -8.52
CA LYS A 93 14.55 6.84 -9.69
C LYS A 93 15.22 5.67 -10.43
N THR A 94 15.56 4.60 -9.72
CA THR A 94 16.39 3.49 -10.20
C THR A 94 15.67 2.15 -10.32
N SER A 95 14.38 2.05 -9.95
CA SER A 95 13.55 0.82 -10.09
C SER A 95 13.34 0.34 -11.53
N GLN A 96 14.02 0.96 -12.51
CA GLN A 96 14.07 0.56 -13.93
C GLN A 96 15.45 0.06 -14.37
N LEU A 97 16.48 0.17 -13.51
CA LEU A 97 17.89 0.08 -13.91
C LEU A 97 18.64 -1.13 -13.34
N VAL A 98 18.14 -1.78 -12.28
CA VAL A 98 18.91 -2.83 -11.57
C VAL A 98 18.69 -4.24 -12.13
N LYS A 99 17.66 -4.47 -12.97
CA LYS A 99 17.32 -5.81 -13.52
C LYS A 99 17.63 -6.01 -15.01
N LEU A 100 18.46 -5.15 -15.61
CA LEU A 100 18.93 -5.28 -17.00
C LEU A 100 20.44 -5.52 -17.11
N THR A 101 21.08 -5.95 -16.03
CA THR A 101 22.47 -6.45 -15.98
C THR A 101 22.48 -7.76 -15.22
#